data_AF-A0A0E8CJP7-F1
#
_entry.id   AF-A0A0E8CJP7-F1
#
_cell.length_a   1.000
_cell.length_b   1.000
_cell.length_c   1.000
_cell.angle_alpha   90.00
_cell.angle_beta   90.00
_cell.angle_gamma   90.00
#
_symmetry.space_group_name_H-M   'P 1'
#
loop_
_entity.id
_entity.type
_entity.pdbx_description
1 polymer ?
#
loop_
_entity_poly.entity_id
_entity_poly.type
_entity_poly.pdbx_seq_one_letter_code
_entity_poly.pdbx_strand_id
1 'polypeptide(L)'
;MLTTSDPLPHPLPHPLLHDGVVAAVVRLCADATLDFPARCARLEAAIRACTRDQIIEHLQHGGVISECIGHDSSEEKLLAKYSDVLLACALGELGFQARVLAERSDAADVYAECGDQRIVGDGKIFRLSRTALNPKDYKVPSLKKWRQGAGYSADYSVLLAPSFQYPLSRSQLYAQAIDNNVLLLSFEQLAFLVRHHQPGRDYRPLWEYAGTRAGQDTAAWKEARQYWHGLNQLVARLAGQTEQALRDSYAARRQLLQRQFDDEIAHWDAEAQRIRGLSREQAIAELLVSKKIQARVDLMRGAQRQLTLQLDDARA
;
A
#
# COMPACT_ATOMS: atom_id res chain seq x y z
N MET A 1 -23.66 -43.32 27.52
CA MET A 1 -22.44 -43.24 26.68
C MET A 1 -22.50 -41.92 25.94
N LEU A 2 -21.79 -40.91 26.47
CA LEU A 2 -21.65 -39.59 25.88
C LEU A 2 -20.44 -39.64 24.95
N THR A 3 -20.65 -39.50 23.65
CA THR A 3 -19.58 -39.40 22.66
C THR A 3 -19.10 -37.95 22.64
N THR A 4 -17.92 -37.73 23.20
CA THR A 4 -17.14 -36.50 23.05
C THR A 4 -16.72 -36.35 21.60
N SER A 5 -17.21 -35.32 20.92
CA SER A 5 -16.69 -34.86 19.64
C SER A 5 -15.33 -34.21 19.88
N ASP A 6 -14.27 -34.77 19.29
CA ASP A 6 -12.95 -34.14 19.25
C ASP A 6 -13.05 -32.76 18.58
N PRO A 7 -12.39 -31.72 19.13
CA PRO A 7 -12.26 -30.45 18.44
C PRO A 7 -11.39 -30.66 17.21
N LEU A 8 -11.88 -30.19 16.05
CA LEU A 8 -11.11 -30.09 14.82
C LEU A 8 -9.75 -29.42 15.11
N PRO A 9 -8.64 -29.92 14.53
CA PRO A 9 -7.33 -29.36 14.77
C PRO A 9 -7.32 -27.88 14.38
N HIS A 10 -6.92 -27.01 15.31
CA HIS A 10 -6.62 -25.63 15.02
C HIS A 10 -5.63 -25.58 13.84
N PRO A 11 -5.92 -24.86 12.76
CA PRO A 11 -4.96 -24.71 11.67
C PRO A 11 -3.67 -24.11 12.24
N LEU A 12 -2.53 -24.72 11.90
CA LEU A 12 -1.20 -24.22 12.24
C LEU A 12 -1.12 -22.72 11.90
N PRO A 13 -0.54 -21.87 12.77
CA PRO A 13 -0.41 -20.45 12.49
C PRO A 13 0.39 -20.27 11.19
N HIS A 14 -0.23 -19.60 10.22
CA HIS A 14 0.38 -19.31 8.93
C HIS A 14 1.68 -18.51 9.14
N PRO A 15 2.78 -18.83 8.42
CA PRO A 15 4.10 -18.24 8.67
C PRO A 15 4.19 -16.70 8.48
N LEU A 16 3.19 -16.05 7.88
CA LEU A 16 3.08 -14.59 7.83
C LEU A 16 2.56 -13.96 9.14
N LEU A 17 1.89 -14.72 10.00
CA LEU A 17 1.28 -14.25 11.25
C LEU A 17 2.11 -14.61 12.48
N HIS A 18 2.92 -15.68 12.42
CA HIS A 18 3.78 -16.05 13.55
C HIS A 18 4.95 -15.06 13.76
N ASP A 19 5.52 -14.53 12.67
CA ASP A 19 6.67 -13.60 12.75
C ASP A 19 6.36 -12.19 12.21
N GLY A 20 5.18 -11.97 11.62
CA GLY A 20 4.78 -10.73 10.97
C GLY A 20 5.31 -10.57 9.53
N VAL A 21 4.58 -9.79 8.71
CA VAL A 21 4.92 -9.54 7.29
C VAL A 21 6.32 -8.95 7.10
N VAL A 22 6.76 -8.09 8.03
CA VAL A 22 8.07 -7.43 7.97
C VAL A 22 9.19 -8.47 8.05
N ALA A 23 9.12 -9.40 9.02
CA ALA A 23 10.12 -10.47 9.15
C ALA A 23 10.11 -11.40 7.94
N ALA A 24 8.93 -11.72 7.40
CA ALA A 24 8.82 -12.52 6.18
C ALA A 24 9.47 -11.85 4.97
N VAL A 25 9.26 -10.53 4.78
CA VAL A 25 9.91 -9.75 3.73
C VAL A 25 11.43 -9.74 3.90
N VAL A 26 11.93 -9.47 5.12
CA VAL A 26 13.37 -9.48 5.40
C VAL A 26 13.98 -10.84 5.07
N ARG A 27 13.34 -11.95 5.47
CA ARG A 27 13.82 -13.30 5.14
C ARG A 27 13.84 -13.57 3.63
N LEU A 28 12.81 -13.17 2.89
CA LEU A 28 12.76 -13.33 1.44
C LEU A 28 13.86 -12.52 0.75
N CYS A 29 14.16 -11.32 1.24
CA CYS A 29 15.22 -10.47 0.70
C CYS A 29 16.63 -10.97 1.04
N ALA A 30 16.80 -11.63 2.20
CA ALA A 30 18.05 -12.25 2.62
C ALA A 30 18.36 -13.55 1.84
N ASP A 31 17.36 -14.21 1.26
CA ASP A 31 17.57 -15.41 0.43
C ASP A 31 18.24 -15.03 -0.91
N ALA A 32 19.55 -15.30 -0.99
CA ALA A 32 20.37 -15.04 -2.16
C ALA A 32 20.07 -15.97 -3.35
N THR A 33 19.31 -17.05 -3.13
CA THR A 33 18.88 -17.96 -4.21
C THR A 33 17.71 -17.43 -5.02
N LEU A 34 17.05 -16.36 -4.53
CA LEU A 34 15.89 -15.77 -5.16
C LEU A 34 16.24 -14.44 -5.82
N ASP A 35 15.82 -14.31 -7.07
CA ASP A 35 15.70 -13.01 -7.70
C ASP A 35 14.42 -12.28 -7.21
N PHE A 36 14.30 -11.01 -7.57
CA PHE A 36 13.16 -10.19 -7.13
C PHE A 36 11.80 -10.72 -7.62
N PRO A 37 11.63 -11.16 -8.89
CA PRO A 37 10.42 -11.83 -9.34
C PRO A 37 10.04 -13.05 -8.50
N ALA A 38 10.98 -13.93 -8.16
CA ALA A 38 10.72 -15.10 -7.33
C ALA A 38 10.30 -14.72 -5.90
N ARG A 39 10.89 -13.66 -5.34
CA ARG A 39 10.47 -13.09 -4.03
C ARG A 39 9.03 -12.59 -4.07
N CYS A 40 8.66 -11.84 -5.11
CA CYS A 40 7.29 -11.37 -5.32
C CYS A 40 6.30 -12.54 -5.42
N ALA A 41 6.63 -13.56 -6.22
CA ALA A 41 5.78 -14.74 -6.41
C ALA A 41 5.57 -15.53 -5.10
N ARG A 42 6.64 -15.72 -4.30
CA ARG A 42 6.54 -16.39 -2.99
C ARG A 42 5.70 -15.59 -2.00
N LEU A 43 5.91 -14.28 -1.94
CA LEU A 43 5.12 -13.39 -1.07
C LEU A 43 3.64 -13.41 -1.49
N GLU A 44 3.37 -13.30 -2.79
CA GLU A 44 2.00 -13.34 -3.32
C GLU A 44 1.30 -14.66 -3.00
N ALA A 45 1.97 -15.80 -3.24
CA ALA A 45 1.43 -17.11 -2.92
C ALA A 45 1.11 -17.26 -1.42
N ALA A 46 1.98 -16.74 -0.54
CA ALA A 46 1.76 -16.78 0.90
C ALA A 46 0.53 -15.93 1.32
N ILE A 47 0.35 -14.74 0.74
CA ILE A 47 -0.82 -13.89 1.07
C ILE A 47 -2.11 -14.48 0.50
N ARG A 48 -2.07 -15.06 -0.72
CA ARG A 48 -3.25 -15.71 -1.33
C ARG A 48 -3.70 -16.96 -0.58
N ALA A 49 -2.83 -17.56 0.22
CA ALA A 49 -3.17 -18.69 1.09
C ALA A 49 -3.83 -18.25 2.42
N CYS A 50 -3.85 -16.95 2.72
CA CYS A 50 -4.51 -16.43 3.91
C CYS A 50 -6.03 -16.61 3.84
N THR A 51 -6.66 -16.87 4.99
CA THR A 51 -8.12 -16.82 5.13
C THR A 51 -8.61 -15.37 5.08
N ARG A 52 -9.91 -15.18 4.85
CA ARG A 52 -10.56 -13.86 4.90
C ARG A 52 -10.25 -13.08 6.18
N ASP A 53 -10.30 -13.73 7.34
CA ASP A 53 -9.99 -13.08 8.63
C ASP A 53 -8.53 -12.62 8.71
N GLN A 54 -7.61 -13.41 8.16
CA GLN A 54 -6.20 -13.06 8.08
C GLN A 54 -5.97 -11.91 7.08
N ILE A 55 -6.68 -11.88 5.95
CA ILE A 55 -6.65 -10.73 5.02
C ILE A 55 -7.14 -9.46 5.72
N ILE A 56 -8.22 -9.55 6.50
CA ILE A 56 -8.73 -8.43 7.29
C ILE A 56 -7.68 -7.96 8.30
N GLU A 57 -7.03 -8.88 9.02
CA GLU A 57 -5.94 -8.56 9.95
C GLU A 57 -4.78 -7.86 9.21
N HIS A 58 -4.35 -8.38 8.07
CA HIS A 58 -3.32 -7.75 7.24
C HIS A 58 -3.71 -6.35 6.76
N LEU A 59 -4.97 -6.10 6.39
CA LEU A 59 -5.45 -4.77 6.04
C LEU A 59 -5.46 -3.84 7.25
N GLN A 60 -5.85 -4.33 8.44
CA GLN A 60 -5.84 -3.56 9.67
C GLN A 60 -4.42 -3.20 10.15
N HIS A 61 -3.42 -4.04 9.89
CA HIS A 61 -2.01 -3.75 10.18
C HIS A 61 -1.29 -3.04 9.04
N GLY A 62 -1.88 -3.05 7.84
CA GLY A 62 -1.33 -2.52 6.61
C GLY A 62 -1.22 -1.00 6.57
N GLY A 63 -0.66 -0.49 5.48
CA GLY A 63 -0.43 0.94 5.27
C GLY A 63 0.88 1.47 5.84
N VAL A 64 1.55 0.73 6.72
CA VAL A 64 2.78 1.17 7.41
C VAL A 64 4.01 0.43 6.87
N ILE A 65 5.03 1.18 6.46
CA ILE A 65 6.38 0.65 6.25
C ILE A 65 7.11 0.73 7.59
N SER A 66 7.68 -0.38 8.08
CA SER A 66 8.47 -0.35 9.31
C SER A 66 9.76 0.45 9.12
N GLU A 67 10.17 1.19 10.15
CA GLU A 67 11.35 2.05 10.13
C GLU A 67 12.65 1.25 10.08
N CYS A 68 12.63 -0.01 10.53
CA CYS A 68 13.76 -0.92 10.39
C CYS A 68 14.08 -1.29 8.92
N ILE A 69 13.18 -1.00 7.99
CA ILE A 69 13.36 -1.24 6.57
C ILE A 69 14.08 -0.05 5.94
N GLY A 70 15.26 -0.32 5.38
CA GLY A 70 16.08 0.70 4.73
C GLY A 70 15.37 1.38 3.55
N HIS A 71 15.62 2.68 3.37
CA HIS A 71 15.08 3.45 2.25
C HIS A 71 15.59 2.95 0.88
N ASP A 72 14.68 2.84 -0.10
CA ASP A 72 14.93 2.35 -1.47
C ASP A 72 15.44 0.90 -1.55
N SER A 73 15.32 0.15 -0.46
CA SER A 73 15.77 -1.23 -0.34
C SER A 73 14.93 -2.21 -1.16
N SER A 74 15.40 -3.46 -1.27
CA SER A 74 14.60 -4.51 -1.91
C SER A 74 13.38 -4.88 -1.07
N GLU A 75 13.54 -4.79 0.25
CA GLU A 75 12.53 -5.01 1.27
C GLU A 75 11.40 -3.99 1.17
N GLU A 76 11.74 -2.69 1.00
CA GLU A 76 10.72 -1.65 0.79
C GLU A 76 9.92 -1.89 -0.49
N LYS A 77 10.59 -2.27 -1.58
CA LYS A 77 9.91 -2.60 -2.85
C LYS A 77 9.03 -3.84 -2.72
N LEU A 78 9.46 -4.82 -1.94
CA LEU A 78 8.68 -6.04 -1.70
C LEU A 78 7.48 -5.77 -0.77
N LEU A 79 7.61 -4.85 0.20
CA LEU A 79 6.48 -4.33 0.99
C LEU A 79 5.48 -3.54 0.14
N ALA A 80 5.94 -2.74 -0.83
CA ALA A 80 5.04 -2.09 -1.77
C ALA A 80 4.26 -3.15 -2.58
N LYS A 81 4.92 -4.23 -3.01
CA LYS A 81 4.23 -5.35 -3.67
C LYS A 81 3.23 -6.05 -2.76
N TYR A 82 3.52 -6.16 -1.45
CA TYR A 82 2.57 -6.68 -0.46
C TYR A 82 1.26 -5.88 -0.45
N SER A 83 1.29 -4.54 -0.54
CA SER A 83 0.04 -3.77 -0.60
C SER A 83 -0.77 -4.01 -1.86
N ASP A 84 -0.12 -4.27 -3.00
CA ASP A 84 -0.81 -4.60 -4.25
C ASP A 84 -1.50 -5.96 -4.15
N VAL A 85 -0.79 -6.96 -3.60
CA VAL A 85 -1.35 -8.29 -3.38
C VAL A 85 -2.50 -8.22 -2.39
N LEU A 86 -2.38 -7.45 -1.31
CA LEU A 86 -3.48 -7.26 -0.36
C LEU A 86 -4.70 -6.63 -1.01
N LEU A 87 -4.52 -5.59 -1.83
CA LEU A 87 -5.62 -4.99 -2.57
C LEU A 87 -6.28 -6.02 -3.49
N ALA A 88 -5.51 -6.81 -4.23
CA ALA A 88 -6.05 -7.87 -5.08
C ALA A 88 -6.82 -8.94 -4.27
N CYS A 89 -6.27 -9.42 -3.16
CA CYS A 89 -6.93 -10.42 -2.32
C CYS A 89 -8.21 -9.85 -1.69
N ALA A 90 -8.17 -8.61 -1.19
CA ALA A 90 -9.33 -7.93 -0.63
C ALA A 90 -10.45 -7.75 -1.66
N LEU A 91 -10.12 -7.37 -2.90
CA LEU A 91 -11.09 -7.32 -3.99
C LEU A 91 -11.67 -8.70 -4.32
N GLY A 92 -10.84 -9.75 -4.23
CA GLY A 92 -11.28 -11.15 -4.28
C GLY A 92 -12.35 -11.48 -3.24
N GLU A 93 -12.13 -11.07 -1.99
CA GLU A 93 -13.10 -11.23 -0.90
C GLU A 93 -14.38 -10.40 -1.08
N LEU A 94 -14.36 -9.38 -1.95
CA LEU A 94 -15.54 -8.61 -2.36
C LEU A 94 -16.26 -9.21 -3.59
N GLY A 95 -15.78 -10.35 -4.10
CA GLY A 95 -16.37 -11.08 -5.23
C GLY A 95 -15.74 -10.78 -6.59
N PHE A 96 -14.63 -10.04 -6.66
CA PHE A 96 -13.96 -9.74 -7.92
C PHE A 96 -12.95 -10.81 -8.31
N GLN A 97 -12.79 -11.05 -9.62
CA GLN A 97 -11.62 -11.73 -10.15
C GLN A 97 -10.47 -10.73 -10.21
N ALA A 98 -9.51 -10.84 -9.28
CA ALA A 98 -8.45 -9.85 -9.09
C ALA A 98 -7.05 -10.44 -9.29
N ARG A 99 -6.20 -9.71 -10.01
CA ARG A 99 -4.80 -10.08 -10.29
C ARG A 99 -3.87 -8.89 -10.11
N VAL A 100 -2.67 -9.19 -9.64
CA VAL A 100 -1.59 -8.23 -9.59
C VAL A 100 -0.95 -8.15 -10.98
N LEU A 101 -0.68 -6.94 -11.45
CA LEU A 101 -0.06 -6.67 -12.74
C LEU A 101 1.47 -6.79 -12.63
N ALA A 102 2.08 -7.33 -13.68
CA ALA A 102 3.53 -7.52 -13.78
C ALA A 102 4.24 -6.37 -14.52
N GLU A 103 3.48 -5.50 -15.18
CA GLU A 103 4.00 -4.36 -15.91
C GLU A 103 4.79 -3.43 -14.98
N ARG A 104 5.89 -2.88 -15.49
CA ARG A 104 6.75 -1.95 -14.77
C ARG A 104 6.64 -0.57 -15.36
N SER A 105 6.44 0.42 -14.49
CA SER A 105 6.43 1.85 -14.82
C SER A 105 5.26 2.26 -15.72
N ASP A 106 4.55 3.31 -15.31
CA ASP A 106 3.42 3.90 -16.06
C ASP A 106 2.25 2.92 -16.33
N ALA A 107 2.03 1.98 -15.40
CA ALA A 107 0.91 1.06 -15.37
C ALA A 107 0.35 0.99 -13.94
N ALA A 108 -0.87 0.47 -13.80
CA ALA A 108 -1.46 0.17 -12.50
C ALA A 108 -0.85 -1.12 -11.90
N ASP A 109 -1.01 -1.32 -10.59
CA ASP A 109 -0.45 -2.48 -9.90
C ASP A 109 -1.44 -3.64 -9.79
N VAL A 110 -2.74 -3.35 -9.81
CA VAL A 110 -3.82 -4.34 -9.69
C VAL A 110 -4.88 -4.12 -10.76
N TYR A 111 -5.40 -5.21 -11.31
CA TYR A 111 -6.62 -5.23 -12.10
C TYR A 111 -7.63 -6.17 -11.46
N ALA A 112 -8.91 -5.78 -11.44
CA ALA A 112 -9.97 -6.67 -11.02
C ALA A 112 -11.27 -6.45 -11.80
N GLU A 113 -12.07 -7.50 -11.92
CA GLU A 113 -13.37 -7.45 -12.60
C GLU A 113 -14.46 -8.25 -11.88
N CYS A 114 -15.69 -7.74 -11.92
CA CYS A 114 -16.88 -8.43 -11.43
C CYS A 114 -18.09 -8.02 -12.27
N GLY A 115 -18.57 -8.93 -13.12
CA GLY A 115 -19.63 -8.63 -14.08
C GLY A 115 -19.16 -7.57 -15.09
N ASP A 116 -19.80 -6.40 -15.09
CA ASP A 116 -19.44 -5.27 -15.93
C ASP A 116 -18.53 -4.24 -15.23
N GLN A 117 -18.21 -4.44 -13.95
CA GLN A 117 -17.32 -3.55 -13.20
C GLN A 117 -15.87 -3.94 -13.45
N ARG A 118 -15.08 -3.05 -14.03
CA ARG A 118 -13.65 -3.26 -14.25
C ARG A 118 -12.85 -2.15 -13.57
N ILE A 119 -11.93 -2.54 -12.70
CA ILE A 119 -11.17 -1.62 -11.84
C ILE A 119 -9.68 -1.85 -12.00
N VAL A 120 -8.92 -0.76 -11.99
CA VAL A 120 -7.48 -0.81 -11.70
C VAL A 120 -7.20 -0.22 -10.33
N GLY A 121 -6.12 -0.64 -9.68
CA GLY A 121 -5.74 -0.12 -8.39
C GLY A 121 -4.25 -0.06 -8.14
N ASP A 122 -3.88 0.75 -7.16
CA ASP A 122 -2.51 0.95 -6.69
C ASP A 122 -2.53 1.07 -5.16
N GLY A 123 -1.66 0.30 -4.51
CA GLY A 123 -1.47 0.30 -3.06
C GLY A 123 -0.34 1.24 -2.65
N LYS A 124 -0.63 2.17 -1.75
CA LYS A 124 0.36 3.07 -1.15
C LYS A 124 0.52 2.78 0.33
N ILE A 125 1.77 2.59 0.73
CA ILE A 125 2.19 2.43 2.13
C ILE A 125 3.22 3.49 2.48
N PHE A 126 3.27 3.88 3.74
CA PHE A 126 4.13 4.96 4.21
C PHE A 126 4.77 4.62 5.55
N ARG A 127 5.97 5.15 5.79
CA ARG A 127 6.57 5.18 7.13
C ARG A 127 5.78 6.09 8.06
N LEU A 128 5.78 5.80 9.36
CA LEU A 128 5.14 6.66 10.36
C LEU A 128 5.92 7.97 10.54
N SER A 129 7.23 7.93 10.31
CA SER A 129 8.10 9.11 10.28
C SER A 129 7.90 10.02 9.05
N ARG A 130 7.02 9.65 8.10
CA ARG A 130 6.77 10.45 6.89
C ARG A 130 6.04 11.75 7.24
N THR A 131 6.71 12.89 7.02
CA THR A 131 6.18 14.22 7.36
C THR A 131 5.53 14.95 6.17
N ALA A 132 6.11 14.86 4.97
CA ALA A 132 5.63 15.59 3.80
C ALA A 132 4.77 14.71 2.89
N LEU A 133 3.49 15.09 2.77
CA LEU A 133 2.53 14.50 1.85
C LEU A 133 2.45 15.32 0.57
N ASN A 134 3.23 14.97 -0.44
CA ASN A 134 3.17 15.65 -1.73
C ASN A 134 2.04 15.03 -2.58
N PRO A 135 1.10 15.83 -3.12
CA PRO A 135 0.04 15.30 -4.00
C PRO A 135 0.56 14.48 -5.20
N LYS A 136 1.76 14.80 -5.71
CA LYS A 136 2.39 14.05 -6.81
C LYS A 136 2.71 12.59 -6.45
N ASP A 137 2.96 12.30 -5.17
CA ASP A 137 3.36 10.95 -4.72
C ASP A 137 2.18 9.97 -4.79
N TYR A 138 0.95 10.49 -4.84
CA TYR A 138 -0.29 9.73 -5.01
C TYR A 138 -0.63 9.38 -6.46
N LYS A 139 -0.01 10.07 -7.44
CA LYS A 139 -0.16 9.82 -8.88
C LYS A 139 -1.61 9.70 -9.38
N VAL A 140 -2.54 10.42 -8.76
CA VAL A 140 -3.98 10.34 -9.08
C VAL A 140 -4.28 10.57 -10.58
N PRO A 141 -3.74 11.59 -11.26
CA PRO A 141 -3.99 11.75 -12.69
C PRO A 141 -3.43 10.59 -13.54
N SER A 142 -2.34 9.96 -13.10
CA SER A 142 -1.76 8.82 -13.81
C SER A 142 -2.64 7.58 -13.66
N LEU A 143 -3.22 7.32 -12.48
CA LEU A 143 -4.15 6.20 -12.27
C LEU A 143 -5.35 6.20 -13.23
N LYS A 144 -5.83 7.38 -13.64
CA LYS A 144 -6.86 7.48 -14.69
C LYS A 144 -6.33 7.00 -16.05
N LYS A 145 -5.11 7.37 -16.41
CA LYS A 145 -4.47 6.94 -17.67
C LYS A 145 -4.24 5.44 -17.69
N TRP A 146 -3.86 4.85 -16.55
CA TRP A 146 -3.54 3.43 -16.41
C TRP A 146 -4.75 2.49 -16.40
N ARG A 147 -5.97 3.02 -16.58
CA ARG A 147 -7.16 2.20 -16.83
C ARG A 147 -7.08 1.40 -18.13
N GLN A 148 -6.24 1.84 -19.05
CA GLN A 148 -5.92 1.12 -20.27
C GLN A 148 -4.49 0.59 -20.13
N GLY A 149 -4.32 -0.72 -20.26
CA GLY A 149 -3.02 -1.38 -20.20
C GLY A 149 -2.97 -2.59 -21.13
N ALA A 150 -1.86 -3.33 -21.15
CA ALA A 150 -1.77 -4.47 -22.04
C ALA A 150 -2.67 -5.62 -21.54
N GLY A 151 -3.67 -5.97 -22.33
CA GLY A 151 -4.57 -7.08 -22.02
C GLY A 151 -5.62 -6.79 -20.95
N TYR A 152 -5.92 -5.50 -20.67
CA TYR A 152 -7.09 -5.12 -19.88
C TYR A 152 -7.59 -3.72 -20.23
N SER A 153 -8.87 -3.48 -19.95
CA SER A 153 -9.51 -2.16 -19.98
C SER A 153 -10.39 -2.03 -18.74
N ALA A 154 -10.27 -0.90 -18.05
CA ALA A 154 -11.00 -0.61 -16.83
C ALA A 154 -11.81 0.68 -16.93
N ASP A 155 -12.91 0.71 -16.18
CA ASP A 155 -13.83 1.84 -16.12
C ASP A 155 -13.47 2.78 -14.96
N TYR A 156 -12.97 2.18 -13.86
CA TYR A 156 -12.68 2.87 -12.61
C TYR A 156 -11.24 2.67 -12.17
N SER A 157 -10.76 3.56 -11.29
CA SER A 157 -9.47 3.41 -10.64
C SER A 157 -9.55 3.72 -9.15
N VAL A 158 -8.83 2.93 -8.34
CA VAL A 158 -8.77 3.06 -6.89
C VAL A 158 -7.33 3.26 -6.43
N LEU A 159 -7.15 4.20 -5.51
CA LEU A 159 -5.91 4.41 -4.79
C LEU A 159 -6.14 3.97 -3.35
N LEU A 160 -5.48 2.90 -2.92
CA LEU A 160 -5.53 2.40 -1.55
C LEU A 160 -4.39 3.01 -0.74
N ALA A 161 -4.66 3.74 0.35
CA ALA A 161 -3.62 4.28 1.22
C ALA A 161 -4.06 4.29 2.70
N PRO A 162 -3.16 4.35 3.69
CA PRO A 162 -3.58 4.49 5.08
C PRO A 162 -4.34 5.81 5.32
N SER A 163 -5.46 5.74 6.04
CA SER A 163 -6.32 6.90 6.31
C SER A 163 -5.56 8.12 6.86
N PHE A 164 -4.60 7.89 7.75
CA PHE A 164 -3.82 8.93 8.43
C PHE A 164 -2.77 9.61 7.54
N GLN A 165 -2.52 9.11 6.34
CA GLN A 165 -1.63 9.75 5.36
C GLN A 165 -2.38 10.58 4.32
N TYR A 166 -3.70 10.55 4.29
CA TYR A 166 -4.42 11.52 3.46
C TYR A 166 -4.40 12.92 4.10
N PRO A 167 -4.38 14.01 3.30
CA PRO A 167 -4.37 15.38 3.82
C PRO A 167 -5.58 15.66 4.73
N LEU A 168 -5.37 16.13 5.96
CA LEU A 168 -6.45 16.28 6.96
C LEU A 168 -7.43 17.44 6.68
N SER A 169 -7.05 18.39 5.84
CA SER A 169 -7.82 19.61 5.57
C SER A 169 -8.03 19.80 4.07
N ARG A 170 -7.72 20.98 3.53
CA ARG A 170 -7.88 21.29 2.12
C ARG A 170 -6.70 20.76 1.31
N SER A 171 -6.97 20.05 0.22
CA SER A 171 -5.91 19.59 -0.68
C SER A 171 -6.37 19.46 -2.13
N GLN A 172 -5.45 19.73 -3.06
CA GLN A 172 -5.67 19.50 -4.49
C GLN A 172 -5.81 18.00 -4.80
N LEU A 173 -5.36 17.11 -3.91
CA LEU A 173 -5.54 15.66 -4.05
C LEU A 173 -7.02 15.28 -4.21
N TYR A 174 -7.91 15.86 -3.40
CA TYR A 174 -9.34 15.56 -3.44
C TYR A 174 -10.01 16.04 -4.73
N ALA A 175 -9.69 17.25 -5.18
CA ALA A 175 -10.16 17.76 -6.47
C ALA A 175 -9.64 16.89 -7.63
N GLN A 176 -8.35 16.54 -7.62
CA GLN A 176 -7.78 15.65 -8.63
C GLN A 176 -8.47 14.28 -8.65
N ALA A 177 -8.79 13.73 -7.49
CA ALA A 177 -9.50 12.45 -7.39
C ALA A 177 -10.89 12.54 -8.05
N ILE A 178 -11.64 13.60 -7.75
CA ILE A 178 -12.97 13.85 -8.32
C ILE A 178 -12.92 14.09 -9.83
N ASP A 179 -12.06 15.01 -10.29
CA ASP A 179 -11.91 15.35 -11.71
C ASP A 179 -11.44 14.16 -12.57
N ASN A 180 -10.75 13.21 -11.94
CA ASN A 180 -10.24 12.01 -12.61
C ASN A 180 -11.07 10.75 -12.33
N ASN A 181 -12.17 10.85 -11.59
CA ASN A 181 -12.95 9.70 -11.11
C ASN A 181 -12.08 8.61 -10.46
N VAL A 182 -11.11 9.01 -9.63
CA VAL A 182 -10.24 8.09 -8.88
C VAL A 182 -10.77 8.00 -7.45
N LEU A 183 -11.11 6.80 -7.01
CA LEU A 183 -11.50 6.58 -5.62
C LEU A 183 -10.25 6.63 -4.72
N LEU A 184 -10.27 7.51 -3.72
CA LEU A 184 -9.33 7.46 -2.59
C LEU A 184 -9.97 6.56 -1.54
N LEU A 185 -9.36 5.40 -1.30
CA LEU A 185 -9.87 4.39 -0.36
C LEU A 185 -8.84 4.15 0.72
N SER A 186 -9.28 3.98 1.97
CA SER A 186 -8.37 3.61 3.05
C SER A 186 -8.28 2.11 3.30
N PHE A 187 -7.15 1.64 3.84
CA PHE A 187 -7.00 0.26 4.33
C PHE A 187 -8.09 -0.09 5.34
N GLU A 188 -8.46 0.85 6.20
CA GLU A 188 -9.52 0.68 7.20
C GLU A 188 -10.89 0.51 6.57
N GLN A 189 -11.23 1.33 5.55
CA GLN A 189 -12.49 1.21 4.83
C GLN A 189 -12.56 -0.12 4.06
N LEU A 190 -11.48 -0.50 3.40
CA LEU A 190 -11.43 -1.78 2.67
C LEU A 190 -11.57 -2.97 3.63
N ALA A 191 -10.87 -2.95 4.78
CA ALA A 191 -11.01 -3.98 5.80
C ALA A 191 -12.47 -4.08 6.31
N PHE A 192 -13.13 -2.94 6.51
CA PHE A 192 -14.53 -2.90 6.94
C PHE A 192 -15.47 -3.50 5.89
N LEU A 193 -15.29 -3.16 4.61
CA LEU A 193 -16.05 -3.74 3.51
C LEU A 193 -15.84 -5.25 3.41
N VAL A 194 -14.59 -5.72 3.48
CA VAL A 194 -14.24 -7.14 3.44
C VAL A 194 -14.86 -7.87 4.63
N ARG A 195 -14.82 -7.30 5.84
CA ARG A 195 -15.42 -7.92 7.03
C ARG A 195 -16.93 -8.13 6.89
N HIS A 196 -17.63 -7.20 6.26
CA HIS A 196 -19.08 -7.20 6.17
C HIS A 196 -19.63 -7.58 4.78
N HIS A 197 -18.76 -8.01 3.86
CA HIS A 197 -19.18 -8.42 2.52
C HIS A 197 -20.18 -9.58 2.58
N GLN A 198 -21.22 -9.46 1.75
CA GLN A 198 -22.18 -10.52 1.47
C GLN A 198 -22.24 -10.74 -0.05
N PRO A 199 -22.40 -11.99 -0.53
CA PRO A 199 -22.48 -12.29 -1.95
C PRO A 199 -23.56 -11.46 -2.67
N GLY A 200 -23.27 -11.07 -3.92
CA GLY A 200 -24.19 -10.29 -4.75
C GLY A 200 -24.24 -8.79 -4.44
N ARG A 201 -23.38 -8.28 -3.56
CA ARG A 201 -23.27 -6.83 -3.30
C ARG A 201 -22.75 -6.10 -4.53
N ASP A 202 -23.48 -5.07 -4.97
CA ASP A 202 -22.98 -4.17 -6.02
C ASP A 202 -22.12 -3.05 -5.41
N TYR A 203 -20.85 -3.03 -5.78
CA TYR A 203 -19.88 -2.01 -5.36
C TYR A 203 -19.74 -0.85 -6.35
N ARG A 204 -20.48 -0.83 -7.47
CA ARG A 204 -20.41 0.26 -8.46
C ARG A 204 -20.53 1.66 -7.86
N PRO A 205 -21.46 1.92 -6.91
CA PRO A 205 -21.54 3.24 -6.27
C PRO A 205 -20.25 3.68 -5.58
N LEU A 206 -19.44 2.72 -5.08
CA LEU A 206 -18.13 3.00 -4.47
C LEU A 206 -17.13 3.49 -5.51
N TRP A 207 -17.04 2.82 -6.65
CA TRP A 207 -16.11 3.16 -7.72
C TRP A 207 -16.47 4.46 -8.43
N GLU A 208 -17.77 4.79 -8.46
CA GLU A 208 -18.32 6.03 -9.01
C GLU A 208 -18.32 7.21 -8.03
N TYR A 209 -17.88 6.97 -6.78
CA TYR A 209 -17.96 7.98 -5.71
C TYR A 209 -17.32 9.30 -6.11
N ALA A 210 -16.11 9.25 -6.69
CA ALA A 210 -15.39 10.45 -7.09
C ALA A 210 -16.02 11.09 -8.34
N GLY A 211 -16.32 10.31 -9.37
CA GLY A 211 -16.81 10.80 -10.66
C GLY A 211 -18.22 11.37 -10.65
N THR A 212 -19.10 10.87 -9.78
CA THR A 212 -20.47 11.42 -9.60
C THR A 212 -20.49 12.86 -9.08
N ARG A 213 -19.34 13.36 -8.61
CA ARG A 213 -19.13 14.73 -8.11
C ARG A 213 -18.38 15.62 -9.11
N ALA A 214 -17.93 15.08 -10.24
CA ALA A 214 -17.23 15.84 -11.26
C ALA A 214 -18.15 16.94 -11.84
N GLY A 215 -17.61 18.14 -12.04
CA GLY A 215 -18.36 19.29 -12.56
C GLY A 215 -19.26 20.01 -11.54
N GLN A 216 -19.39 19.51 -10.30
CA GLN A 216 -19.97 20.27 -9.19
C GLN A 216 -18.95 21.31 -8.67
N ASP A 217 -19.38 22.30 -7.88
CA ASP A 217 -18.49 23.34 -7.36
C ASP A 217 -17.28 22.74 -6.63
N THR A 218 -16.14 22.75 -7.32
CA THR A 218 -14.90 22.08 -6.92
C THR A 218 -14.27 22.69 -5.67
N ALA A 219 -14.67 23.90 -5.27
CA ALA A 219 -14.12 24.56 -4.10
C ALA A 219 -14.47 23.80 -2.80
N ALA A 220 -15.70 23.30 -2.70
CA ALA A 220 -16.19 22.52 -1.56
C ALA A 220 -15.50 21.14 -1.50
N TRP A 221 -15.28 20.52 -2.67
CA TRP A 221 -14.70 19.20 -2.80
C TRP A 221 -13.19 19.10 -2.56
N LYS A 222 -12.50 20.23 -2.36
CA LYS A 222 -11.11 20.23 -1.89
C LYS A 222 -11.00 19.95 -0.39
N GLU A 223 -12.10 19.97 0.35
CA GLU A 223 -12.13 19.76 1.80
C GLU A 223 -12.19 18.27 2.16
N ALA A 224 -11.18 17.78 2.86
CA ALA A 224 -11.11 16.39 3.34
C ALA A 224 -12.38 15.96 4.06
N ARG A 225 -12.92 16.81 4.94
CA ARG A 225 -14.11 16.51 5.74
C ARG A 225 -15.30 16.11 4.87
N GLN A 226 -15.53 16.83 3.77
CA GLN A 226 -16.66 16.54 2.88
C GLN A 226 -16.44 15.23 2.11
N TYR A 227 -15.23 15.03 1.59
CA TYR A 227 -14.87 13.80 0.88
C TYR A 227 -15.02 12.57 1.78
N TRP A 228 -14.44 12.59 2.98
CA TRP A 228 -14.45 11.43 3.87
C TRP A 228 -15.80 11.18 4.52
N HIS A 229 -16.57 12.22 4.83
CA HIS A 229 -17.91 12.04 5.40
C HIS A 229 -18.84 11.30 4.42
N GLY A 230 -18.89 11.75 3.16
CA GLY A 230 -19.71 11.10 2.14
C GLY A 230 -19.24 9.68 1.82
N LEU A 231 -17.92 9.44 1.80
CA LEU A 231 -17.37 8.11 1.53
C LEU A 231 -17.65 7.15 2.70
N ASN A 232 -17.52 7.60 3.95
CA ASN A 232 -17.82 6.78 5.13
C ASN A 232 -19.30 6.39 5.18
N GLN A 233 -20.21 7.31 4.83
CA GLN A 233 -21.63 7.01 4.67
C GLN A 233 -21.88 5.91 3.64
N LEU A 234 -21.23 6.04 2.48
CA LEU A 234 -21.34 5.06 1.41
C LEU A 234 -20.78 3.69 1.82
N VAL A 235 -19.60 3.66 2.43
CA VAL A 235 -18.94 2.44 2.92
C VAL A 235 -19.81 1.73 3.95
N ALA A 236 -20.34 2.45 4.94
CA ALA A 236 -21.23 1.88 5.95
C ALA A 236 -22.48 1.27 5.31
N ARG A 237 -23.11 1.99 4.38
CA ARG A 237 -24.28 1.50 3.63
C ARG A 237 -23.98 0.25 2.82
N LEU A 238 -22.86 0.21 2.09
CA LEU A 238 -22.46 -0.95 1.28
C LEU A 238 -22.12 -2.18 2.13
N ALA A 239 -21.57 -1.96 3.32
CA ALA A 239 -21.36 -2.99 4.33
C ALA A 239 -22.65 -3.48 5.00
N GLY A 240 -23.80 -2.82 4.78
CA GLY A 240 -25.03 -3.09 5.54
C GLY A 240 -24.89 -2.77 7.03
N GLN A 241 -24.06 -1.78 7.38
CA GLN A 241 -23.73 -1.40 8.74
C GLN A 241 -24.04 0.09 8.99
N THR A 242 -23.96 0.51 10.25
CA THR A 242 -24.11 1.92 10.64
C THR A 242 -22.80 2.70 10.47
N GLU A 243 -22.88 4.02 10.31
CA GLU A 243 -21.68 4.88 10.39
C GLU A 243 -20.95 4.72 11.73
N GLN A 244 -21.69 4.44 12.81
CA GLN A 244 -21.08 4.23 14.13
C GLN A 244 -20.21 2.98 14.15
N ALA A 245 -20.66 1.87 13.56
CA ALA A 245 -19.85 0.65 13.46
C ALA A 245 -18.53 0.88 12.69
N LEU A 246 -18.58 1.69 11.62
CA LEU A 246 -17.37 2.09 10.91
C LEU A 246 -16.46 2.98 11.79
N ARG A 247 -17.02 3.93 12.55
CA ARG A 247 -16.26 4.74 13.52
C ARG A 247 -15.59 3.91 14.61
N ASP A 248 -16.29 2.90 15.13
CA ASP A 248 -15.75 1.97 16.13
C ASP A 248 -14.58 1.17 15.53
N SER A 249 -14.66 0.79 14.25
CA SER A 249 -13.54 0.14 13.56
C SER A 249 -12.30 1.05 13.43
N TYR A 250 -12.48 2.35 13.19
CA TYR A 250 -11.38 3.33 13.21
C TYR A 250 -10.80 3.51 14.62
N ALA A 251 -11.63 3.48 15.66
CA ALA A 251 -11.17 3.55 17.04
C ALA A 251 -10.30 2.33 17.42
N ALA A 252 -10.72 1.13 17.02
CA ALA A 252 -9.92 -0.08 17.19
C ALA A 252 -8.60 -0.01 16.40
N ARG A 253 -8.62 0.48 15.15
CA ARG A 253 -7.40 0.69 14.35
C ARG A 253 -6.45 1.66 15.03
N ARG A 254 -6.95 2.73 15.66
CA ARG A 254 -6.13 3.72 16.37
C ARG A 254 -5.30 3.09 17.49
N GLN A 255 -5.89 2.17 18.26
CA GLN A 255 -5.16 1.48 19.32
C GLN A 255 -4.04 0.60 18.76
N LEU A 256 -4.29 -0.06 17.64
CA LEU A 256 -3.25 -0.81 16.94
C LEU A 256 -2.15 0.11 16.38
N LEU A 257 -2.54 1.24 15.77
CA LEU A 257 -1.60 2.20 15.22
C LEU A 257 -0.71 2.81 16.31
N GLN A 258 -1.26 3.05 17.51
CA GLN A 258 -0.47 3.53 18.64
C GLN A 258 0.64 2.54 19.01
N ARG A 259 0.32 1.24 19.07
CA ARG A 259 1.35 0.21 19.31
C ARG A 259 2.41 0.20 18.20
N GLN A 260 2.01 0.33 16.94
CA GLN A 260 2.96 0.48 15.83
C GLN A 260 3.86 1.72 16.02
N PHE A 261 3.32 2.87 16.43
CA PHE A 261 4.14 4.04 16.77
C PHE A 261 5.15 3.74 17.87
N ASP A 262 4.71 3.09 18.95
CA ASP A 262 5.57 2.77 20.09
C ASP A 262 6.72 1.84 19.66
N ASP A 263 6.43 0.82 18.83
CA ASP A 263 7.44 -0.11 18.28
C ASP A 263 8.45 0.63 17.38
N GLU A 264 7.98 1.50 16.49
CA GLU A 264 8.83 2.25 15.57
C GLU A 264 9.66 3.34 16.28
N ILE A 265 9.14 3.94 17.36
CA ILE A 265 9.90 4.85 18.22
C ILE A 265 10.99 4.08 18.97
N ALA A 266 10.66 2.93 19.55
CA ALA A 266 11.62 2.09 20.25
C ALA A 266 12.77 1.63 19.31
N HIS A 267 12.46 1.35 18.04
CA HIS A 267 13.48 1.07 17.04
C HIS A 267 14.47 2.23 16.88
N TRP A 268 13.99 3.46 16.71
CA TRP A 268 14.86 4.62 16.56
C TRP A 268 15.65 4.98 17.83
N ASP A 269 15.05 4.80 19.00
CA ASP A 269 15.76 4.98 20.28
C ASP A 269 16.91 3.97 20.43
N ALA A 270 16.67 2.70 20.08
CA ALA A 270 17.70 1.67 20.07
C ALA A 270 18.80 1.97 19.04
N GLU A 271 18.44 2.43 17.83
CA GLU A 271 19.41 2.81 16.81
C GLU A 271 20.26 4.02 17.24
N ALA A 272 19.65 5.01 17.91
CA ALA A 272 20.39 6.13 18.48
C ALA A 272 21.38 5.68 19.57
N GLN A 273 21.00 4.71 20.42
CA GLN A 273 21.91 4.12 21.40
C GLN A 273 23.07 3.36 20.73
N ARG A 274 22.77 2.56 19.69
CA ARG A 274 23.79 1.84 18.90
C ARG A 274 24.81 2.82 18.31
N ILE A 275 24.35 3.88 17.66
CA ILE A 275 25.22 4.89 17.04
C ILE A 275 26.11 5.58 18.09
N ARG A 276 25.56 5.91 19.26
CA ARG A 276 26.34 6.51 20.36
C ARG A 276 27.43 5.57 20.90
N GLY A 277 27.27 4.26 20.74
CA GLY A 277 28.25 3.25 21.13
C GLY A 277 29.36 2.98 20.11
N LEU A 278 29.32 3.59 18.91
CA LEU A 278 30.32 3.35 17.87
C LEU A 278 31.66 4.00 18.20
N SER A 279 32.76 3.34 17.79
CA SER A 279 34.07 3.99 17.73
C SER A 279 34.07 5.12 16.69
N ARG A 280 35.04 6.02 16.79
CA ARG A 280 35.24 7.08 15.78
C ARG A 280 35.36 6.50 14.37
N GLU A 281 36.14 5.43 14.21
CA GLU A 281 36.39 4.78 12.92
C GLU A 281 35.11 4.15 12.37
N GLN A 282 34.33 3.46 13.21
CA GLN A 282 33.06 2.86 12.83
C GLN A 282 32.04 3.93 12.42
N ALA A 283 31.91 5.00 13.21
CA ALA A 283 31.00 6.11 12.90
C ALA A 283 31.36 6.80 11.58
N ILE A 284 32.65 7.04 11.31
CA ILE A 284 33.12 7.60 10.04
C ILE A 284 32.76 6.65 8.89
N ALA A 285 33.05 5.36 9.02
CA ALA A 285 32.77 4.37 7.98
C ALA A 285 31.27 4.31 7.64
N GLU A 286 30.41 4.22 8.64
CA GLU A 286 28.95 4.22 8.44
C GLU A 286 28.44 5.53 7.84
N LEU A 287 29.01 6.69 8.23
CA LEU A 287 28.64 7.98 7.68
C LEU A 287 28.98 8.09 6.18
N LEU A 288 30.15 7.58 5.76
CA LEU A 288 30.56 7.56 4.35
C LEU A 288 29.59 6.73 3.50
N VAL A 289 29.15 5.57 4.02
CA VAL A 289 28.18 4.68 3.38
C VAL A 289 26.79 5.33 3.33
N SER A 290 26.31 5.85 4.46
CA SER A 290 25.00 6.52 4.58
C SER A 290 24.86 7.71 3.62
N LYS A 291 25.92 8.52 3.49
CA LYS A 291 25.95 9.65 2.54
C LYS A 291 26.10 9.22 1.09
N LYS A 292 26.31 7.91 0.82
CA LYS A 292 26.51 7.32 -0.51
C LYS A 292 27.60 8.05 -1.32
N ILE A 293 28.67 8.51 -0.65
CA ILE A 293 29.67 9.43 -1.26
C ILE A 293 30.32 8.78 -2.48
N GLN A 294 30.82 7.55 -2.32
CA GLN A 294 31.51 6.84 -3.40
C GLN A 294 30.57 6.58 -4.60
N ALA A 295 29.35 6.13 -4.35
CA ALA A 295 28.36 5.89 -5.40
C ALA A 295 28.04 7.16 -6.21
N ARG A 296 27.99 8.33 -5.56
CA ARG A 296 27.79 9.62 -6.26
C ARG A 296 28.98 9.97 -7.15
N VAL A 297 30.20 9.79 -6.64
CA VAL A 297 31.43 10.02 -7.42
C VAL A 297 31.48 9.11 -8.64
N ASP A 298 31.15 7.82 -8.47
CA ASP A 298 31.18 6.86 -9.57
C ASP A 298 30.12 7.15 -10.63
N LEU A 299 28.92 7.58 -10.21
CA LEU A 299 27.87 8.02 -11.13
C LEU A 299 28.31 9.25 -11.96
N MET A 300 28.91 10.26 -11.32
CA MET A 300 29.42 11.44 -12.02
C MET A 300 30.53 11.10 -13.00
N ARG A 301 31.47 10.22 -12.61
CA ARG A 301 32.53 9.74 -13.50
C ARG A 301 31.96 8.94 -14.68
N GLY A 302 30.91 8.15 -14.45
CA GLY A 302 30.19 7.45 -15.52
C GLY A 302 29.54 8.41 -16.51
N ALA A 303 28.81 9.41 -16.01
CA ALA A 303 28.17 10.43 -16.83
C ALA A 303 29.19 11.25 -17.63
N GLN A 304 30.32 11.61 -17.02
CA GLN A 304 31.41 12.31 -17.70
C GLN A 304 31.95 11.52 -18.89
N ARG A 305 32.18 10.20 -18.72
CA ARG A 305 32.63 9.33 -19.83
C ARG A 305 31.60 9.27 -20.96
N GLN A 306 30.31 9.14 -20.62
CA GLN A 306 29.25 9.10 -21.63
C GLN A 306 29.15 10.41 -22.40
N LEU A 307 29.30 11.56 -21.73
CA LEU A 307 29.29 12.87 -22.38
C LEU A 307 30.45 13.03 -23.36
N THR A 308 31.65 12.58 -22.99
CA THR A 308 32.80 12.60 -23.90
C THR A 308 32.52 11.80 -25.16
N LEU A 309 32.02 10.56 -25.02
CA LEU A 309 31.65 9.72 -26.17
C LEU A 309 30.60 10.38 -27.07
N GLN A 310 29.55 10.96 -26.49
CA GLN A 310 28.50 11.64 -27.26
C GLN A 310 29.01 12.88 -28.01
N LEU A 311 29.94 13.64 -27.42
CA LEU A 311 30.52 14.82 -28.06
C LEU A 311 31.53 14.46 -29.15
N ASP A 312 32.25 13.35 -28.99
CA ASP A 312 33.18 12.84 -30.00
C ASP A 312 32.42 12.23 -31.18
N ASP A 313 31.36 11.46 -30.94
CA ASP A 313 30.47 10.91 -31.98
C ASP A 313 29.71 12.01 -32.73
N ALA A 314 29.30 13.09 -32.07
CA ALA A 314 28.64 14.23 -32.71
C ALA A 314 29.59 15.11 -33.55
N ARG A 315 30.91 14.89 -33.46
CA ARG A 315 31.96 15.59 -34.20
C ARG A 315 32.57 14.74 -35.33
N ALA A 316 32.20 13.47 -35.43
CA ALA A 316 32.56 12.56 -36.53
C ALA A 316 31.50 12.61 -37.65
#